data_AF-A0A920PS08-F1
#
_entry.id   AF-A0A920PS08-F1
#
_cell.length_a   1.000
_cell.length_b   1.000
_cell.length_c   1.000
_cell.angle_alpha   90.00
_cell.angle_beta   90.00
_cell.angle_gamma   90.00
#
_symmetry.space_group_name_H-M   'P 1'
#
loop_
_entity.id
_entity.type
_entity.pdbx_description
1 polymer ?
#
loop_
_entity_poly.entity_id
_entity_poly.type
_entity_poly.pdbx_seq_one_letter_code
_entity_poly.pdbx_strand_id
1 'polypeptide(L)' 'MAVYYCRIKNVVNDQSPDVLVGETPEEVVEKAVSHLNEQGVDGDGLKANILACVKRRS' A
#
# COMPACT_ATOMS: atom_id res chain seq x y z
N MET A 1 13.70 12.36 -8.65
CA MET A 1 13.17 11.03 -8.32
C MET A 1 11.66 11.02 -8.54
N ALA A 2 11.12 9.98 -9.18
CA ALA A 2 9.67 9.73 -9.12
C ALA A 2 9.37 9.05 -7.78
N VAL A 3 8.40 9.54 -7.03
CA VAL A 3 7.97 8.90 -5.78
C VAL A 3 6.59 8.30 -6.03
N TYR A 4 6.42 7.01 -5.79
CA TYR A 4 5.13 6.35 -5.84
C TYR A 4 4.55 6.25 -4.43
N TYR A 5 3.22 6.29 -4.33
CA TYR A 5 2.55 6.13 -3.06
C TYR A 5 1.20 5.41 -3.21
N CYS A 6 0.79 4.68 -2.19
CA CYS A 6 -0.58 4.19 -2.04
C CYS A 6 -1.08 4.51 -0.63
N ARG A 7 -2.37 4.83 -0.55
CA ARG A 7 -3.07 5.08 0.72
C ARG A 7 -3.93 3.87 1.04
N ILE A 8 -3.60 3.19 2.13
CA ILE A 8 -4.30 1.97 2.55
C ILE A 8 -5.07 2.29 3.82
N LYS A 9 -6.34 1.91 3.88
CA LYS A 9 -7.12 2.07 5.10
C LYS A 9 -6.54 1.10 6.14
N ASN A 10 -6.18 1.62 7.31
CA ASN A 10 -5.75 0.77 8.42
C ASN A 10 -6.97 0.00 8.93
N VAL A 11 -6.90 -1.34 8.88
CA VAL A 11 -8.04 -2.22 9.20
C VAL A 11 -8.11 -2.48 10.70
N VAL A 12 -6.98 -2.36 11.41
CA VAL A 12 -6.88 -2.64 12.85
C VAL A 12 -7.38 -1.49 13.70
N ASN A 13 -7.18 -0.24 13.28
CA ASN A 13 -7.42 0.92 14.16
C ASN A 13 -8.48 1.92 13.66
N ASP A 14 -9.09 1.70 12.49
CA ASP A 14 -10.04 2.61 11.79
C ASP A 14 -9.60 4.10 11.71
N GLN A 15 -8.35 4.39 12.08
CA GLN A 15 -7.71 5.69 12.02
C GLN A 15 -6.94 5.85 10.71
N SER A 16 -6.61 7.12 10.44
CA SER A 16 -5.90 7.71 9.29
C SER A 16 -5.26 6.72 8.31
N PRO A 17 -5.53 6.83 6.99
CA PRO A 17 -4.97 5.92 6.00
C PRO A 17 -3.44 5.93 6.05
N ASP A 18 -2.85 4.74 6.09
CA ASP A 18 -1.41 4.54 6.01
C ASP A 18 -0.94 4.90 4.60
N VAL A 19 0.02 5.83 4.53
CA VAL A 19 0.62 6.26 3.26
C VAL A 19 1.93 5.53 3.08
N LEU A 20 1.93 4.52 2.20
CA LEU A 20 3.13 3.79 1.84
C LEU A 20 3.78 4.44 0.64
N VAL A 21 5.09 4.65 0.71
CA VAL A 21 5.89 5.32 -0.33
C VAL A 21 7.04 4.42 -0.79
N GLY A 22 7.40 4.56 -2.06
CA GLY A 22 8.48 3.81 -2.71
C GLY A 22 9.00 4.52 -3.95
N GLU A 23 10.14 4.07 -4.45
CA GLU A 23 10.79 4.57 -5.66
C GLU A 23 10.20 3.94 -6.92
N THR A 24 9.61 2.74 -6.81
CA THR A 24 8.87 2.08 -7.88
C THR A 24 7.45 1.68 -7.45
N PRO A 25 6.53 1.43 -8.41
CA PRO A 25 5.21 0.91 -8.08
C PRO A 25 5.26 -0.45 -7.38
N GLU A 26 6.17 -1.34 -7.79
CA GLU A 26 6.32 -2.66 -7.19
C GLU A 26 6.72 -2.57 -5.72
N GLU A 27 7.64 -1.66 -5.39
CA GLU A 27 8.08 -1.46 -4.00
C GLU A 27 6.92 -1.00 -3.11
N VAL A 28 6.05 -0.11 -3.61
CA VAL A 28 4.84 0.31 -2.89
C VAL A 28 3.89 -0.87 -2.68
N VAL A 29 3.74 -1.73 -3.69
CA VAL A 29 2.89 -2.93 -3.61
C VAL A 29 3.43 -3.93 -2.60
N GLU A 30 4.73 -4.21 -2.58
CA GLU A 30 5.32 -5.15 -1.61
C GLU A 30 5.18 -4.64 -0.18
N LYS A 31 5.47 -3.35 0.06
CA LYS A 31 5.25 -2.72 1.37
C LYS A 31 3.79 -2.81 1.81
N ALA A 32 2.87 -2.61 0.87
CA ALA A 32 1.43 -2.68 1.12
C ALA A 32 0.93 -4.07 1.46
N VAL A 33 1.40 -5.08 0.72
CA VAL A 33 1.08 -6.49 1.01
C VAL A 33 1.62 -6.88 2.37
N SER A 34 2.87 -6.54 2.68
CA SER A 34 3.48 -6.81 3.98
C SER A 34 2.69 -6.15 5.12
N HIS A 35 2.35 -4.86 4.96
CA HIS A 35 1.60 -4.08 5.97
C HIS A 35 0.20 -4.64 6.22
N LEU A 36 -0.47 -5.16 5.19
CA LEU A 36 -1.78 -5.80 5.32
C LEU A 36 -1.67 -7.18 5.97
N ASN A 37 -0.67 -7.97 5.58
CA ASN A 37 -0.40 -9.29 6.15
C ASN A 37 -0.07 -9.19 7.66
N GLU A 38 0.69 -8.18 8.07
CA GLU A 38 0.97 -7.87 9.49
C GLU A 38 -0.30 -7.50 10.28
N GLN A 39 -1.29 -6.92 9.61
CA GLN A 39 -2.60 -6.60 10.19
C GLN A 39 -3.58 -7.79 10.21
N GLY A 40 -3.16 -8.96 9.72
CA GLY A 40 -4.03 -10.14 9.57
C GLY A 40 -5.02 -10.03 8.42
N VAL A 41 -4.80 -9.12 7.49
CA VAL A 41 -5.56 -8.97 6.24
C VAL A 41 -4.82 -9.69 5.12
N ASP A 42 -5.55 -10.36 4.23
CA ASP A 42 -4.95 -11.01 3.05
C ASP A 42 -4.45 -9.94 2.05
N GLY A 43 -3.21 -9.50 2.25
CA GLY A 43 -2.53 -8.53 1.39
C GLY A 43 -2.28 -9.08 -0.01
N ASP A 44 -1.95 -10.36 -0.12
CA ASP A 44 -1.71 -11.05 -1.38
C ASP A 44 -2.97 -11.10 -2.26
N GLY A 45 -4.13 -11.41 -1.68
CA GLY A 45 -5.43 -11.33 -2.36
C GLY A 45 -5.81 -9.90 -2.80
N LEU A 46 -5.27 -8.87 -2.14
CA LEU A 46 -5.51 -7.46 -2.44
C LEU A 46 -4.46 -6.84 -3.37
N LYS A 47 -3.44 -7.59 -3.81
CA LYS A 47 -2.33 -7.09 -4.64
C LYS A 47 -2.78 -6.32 -5.88
N ALA A 48 -3.83 -6.79 -6.57
CA ALA A 48 -4.38 -6.10 -7.74
C ALA A 48 -5.01 -4.74 -7.39
N ASN A 49 -5.72 -4.66 -6.25
CA ASN A 49 -6.31 -3.42 -5.75
C ASN A 49 -5.24 -2.44 -5.27
N ILE A 50 -4.20 -2.94 -4.61
CA ILE A 50 -3.05 -2.17 -4.15
C ILE A 50 -2.33 -1.57 -5.36
N LEU A 51 -2.08 -2.36 -6.42
CA LEU A 51 -1.45 -1.87 -7.64
C LEU A 51 -2.27 -0.74 -8.29
N ALA A 52 -3.60 -0.88 -8.33
CA ALA A 52 -4.50 0.16 -8.83
C ALA A 52 -4.52 1.43 -7.93
N CYS A 53 -4.18 1.30 -6.65
CA CYS A 53 -4.06 2.41 -5.70
C CYS A 53 -2.74 3.18 -5.85
N VAL A 54 -1.70 2.57 -6.42
CA VAL A 54 -0.39 3.23 -6.58
C VAL A 54 -0.52 4.46 -7.48
N LYS A 55 -0.15 5.61 -6.93
CA LYS A 55 -0.10 6.89 -7.64
C LYS A 55 1.32 7.42 -7.66
N ARG A 56 1.71 8.04 -8.77
CA ARG A 56 2.96 8.80 -8.86
C ARG A 56 2.75 10.18 -8.24
N ARG A 57 3.63 10.55 -7.33
CA ARG A 57 3.77 11.90 -6.79
C ARG A 57 4.73 12.66 -7.71
N SER A 58 4.15 13.54 -8.52
CA SER A 58 4.83 14.48 -9.43
C SER A 58 5.39 15.67 -8.69
#